data_AF-A0A7I0J745-F1
#
_entry.id   AF-A0A7I0J745-F1
#
_cell.length_a   1.000
_cell.length_b   1.000
_cell.length_c   1.000
_cell.angle_alpha   90.00
_cell.angle_beta   90.00
_cell.angle_gamma   90.00
#
_symmetry.space_group_name_H-M   'P 1'
#
loop_
_entity.id
_entity.type
_entity.pdbx_description
1 polymer ?
#
loop_
_entity_poly.entity_id
_entity_poly.type
_entity_poly.pdbx_seq_one_letter_code
_entity_poly.pdbx_strand_id
1 'polypeptide(L)'
;GFGAVKSGAGHELKQLIERYRIPFATTLDGKGIISERHPLCAGVFCDSGHSAAWEAFLDADLVLAVGNSFAQHATFGFRDDLFADRKLLHIN
;
A
#
# COMPACT_ATOMS: atom_id res chain seq x y z
N GLY A 1 -0.94 -0.64 -5.73
CA GLY A 1 -1.85 0.38 -6.29
C GLY A 1 -2.50 -0.15 -7.56
N PHE A 2 -3.06 0.72 -8.39
CA PHE A 2 -3.78 0.33 -9.61
C PHE A 2 -2.93 -0.35 -10.69
N GLY A 3 -1.61 -0.10 -10.73
CA GLY A 3 -0.71 -0.84 -11.64
C GLY A 3 -0.72 -2.35 -11.35
N ALA A 4 -0.73 -2.73 -10.07
CA ALA A 4 -0.81 -4.14 -9.67
C ALA A 4 -2.15 -4.78 -10.04
N VAL A 5 -3.24 -4.01 -9.99
CA VAL A 5 -4.58 -4.44 -10.45
C VAL A 5 -4.54 -4.70 -11.96
N LYS A 6 -4.00 -3.77 -12.75
CA LYS A 6 -3.86 -3.91 -14.20
C LYS A 6 -3.03 -5.13 -14.61
N SER A 7 -1.97 -5.43 -13.86
CA SER A 7 -1.10 -6.58 -14.13
C SER A 7 -1.67 -7.92 -13.66
N GLY A 8 -2.83 -7.94 -12.98
CA GLY A 8 -3.42 -9.16 -12.44
C GLY A 8 -2.64 -9.79 -11.28
N ALA A 9 -1.74 -9.04 -10.63
CA ALA A 9 -0.77 -9.56 -9.66
C ALA A 9 -1.35 -9.87 -8.27
N GLY A 10 -2.68 -9.95 -8.13
CA GLY A 10 -3.35 -10.11 -6.83
C GLY A 10 -3.03 -11.44 -6.15
N HIS A 11 -2.87 -12.51 -6.91
CA HIS A 11 -2.55 -13.84 -6.37
C HIS A 11 -1.15 -13.88 -5.77
N GLU A 12 -0.16 -13.41 -6.52
CA GLU A 12 1.25 -13.36 -6.14
C GLU A 12 1.46 -12.42 -4.95
N LEU A 13 0.80 -11.27 -4.94
CA LEU A 13 0.83 -10.34 -3.80
C LEU A 13 0.24 -10.97 -2.55
N LYS A 14 -0.90 -11.66 -2.67
CA LYS A 14 -1.50 -12.38 -1.54
C LYS A 14 -0.55 -13.44 -0.99
N GLN A 15 0.08 -14.25 -1.85
CA GLN A 15 1.06 -15.25 -1.43
C GLN A 15 2.26 -14.63 -0.71
N LEU A 16 2.80 -13.52 -1.23
CA LEU A 16 3.90 -12.79 -0.61
C LEU A 16 3.52 -12.30 0.80
N ILE A 17 2.37 -11.64 0.91
CA ILE A 17 1.84 -11.09 2.15
C ILE A 17 1.58 -12.18 3.19
N GLU A 18 0.96 -13.29 2.80
CA GLU A 18 0.66 -14.41 3.70
C GLU A 18 1.95 -15.11 4.16
N ARG A 19 2.91 -15.34 3.25
CA ARG A 19 4.17 -16.03 3.53
C ARG A 19 5.03 -15.28 4.53
N TYR A 20 5.17 -13.97 4.36
CA TYR A 20 6.04 -13.15 5.20
C TYR A 20 5.28 -12.37 6.27
N ARG A 21 3.97 -12.58 6.39
CA ARG A 21 3.10 -11.92 7.37
C ARG A 21 3.18 -10.39 7.29
N ILE A 22 3.23 -9.86 6.07
CA ILE A 22 3.42 -8.42 5.80
C ILE A 22 2.07 -7.69 5.91
N PRO A 23 1.89 -6.70 6.79
CA PRO A 23 0.72 -5.83 6.76
C PRO A 23 0.62 -5.11 5.42
N PHE A 24 -0.59 -4.97 4.87
CA PHE A 24 -0.78 -4.29 3.60
C PHE A 24 -1.88 -3.24 3.69
N ALA A 25 -1.70 -2.18 2.91
CA ALA A 25 -2.73 -1.20 2.61
C ALA A 25 -2.86 -1.06 1.09
N THR A 26 -4.01 -0.59 0.62
CA THR A 26 -4.24 -0.32 -0.80
C THR A 26 -4.39 1.17 -1.03
N THR A 27 -3.99 1.66 -2.20
CA THR A 27 -4.41 2.99 -2.66
C THR A 27 -5.89 2.96 -3.01
N LEU A 28 -6.54 4.12 -3.10
CA LEU A 28 -7.97 4.23 -3.44
C LEU A 28 -8.34 3.47 -4.73
N ASP A 29 -7.47 3.55 -5.73
CA ASP A 29 -7.60 2.90 -7.04
C ASP A 29 -7.06 1.45 -7.07
N GLY A 30 -6.38 1.01 -6.01
CA GLY A 30 -5.88 -0.35 -5.85
C GLY A 30 -6.75 -1.23 -4.95
N LYS A 31 -7.81 -0.67 -4.36
CA LYS A 31 -8.70 -1.40 -3.43
C LYS A 31 -9.31 -2.64 -4.09
N GLY A 32 -9.51 -3.70 -3.30
CA GLY A 32 -10.08 -4.95 -3.77
C GLY A 32 -9.11 -5.91 -4.47
N ILE A 33 -7.85 -5.52 -4.73
CA ILE A 33 -6.83 -6.44 -5.26
C ILE A 33 -6.60 -7.65 -4.35
N ILE A 34 -6.68 -7.42 -3.04
CA ILE A 34 -6.75 -8.42 -1.98
C ILE A 34 -7.96 -8.07 -1.12
N SER A 35 -8.66 -9.07 -0.58
CA SER A 35 -9.84 -8.85 0.25
C SER A 35 -9.54 -7.94 1.44
N GLU A 36 -10.37 -6.92 1.64
CA GLU A 36 -10.27 -6.00 2.78
C GLU A 36 -10.58 -6.67 4.12
N ARG A 37 -11.19 -7.88 4.11
CA ARG A 37 -11.41 -8.71 5.30
C ARG A 37 -10.18 -9.52 5.71
N HIS A 38 -9.09 -9.44 4.94
CA HIS A 38 -7.86 -10.17 5.25
C HIS A 38 -7.25 -9.69 6.58
N PRO A 39 -6.78 -10.59 7.47
CA PRO A 39 -6.30 -10.22 8.80
C PRO A 39 -5.06 -9.31 8.81
N LEU A 40 -4.34 -9.20 7.69
CA LEU A 40 -3.20 -8.30 7.51
C LEU A 40 -3.56 -6.99 6.78
N CYS A 41 -4.85 -6.74 6.50
CA CYS A 41 -5.30 -5.53 5.85
C CYS A 41 -5.35 -4.37 6.85
N ALA A 42 -4.56 -3.32 6.61
CA ALA A 42 -4.60 -2.06 7.36
C ALA A 42 -5.60 -1.05 6.77
N GLY A 43 -6.22 -1.37 5.62
CA GLY A 43 -7.24 -0.56 4.96
C GLY A 43 -6.72 0.21 3.75
N VAL A 44 -7.31 1.37 3.51
CA VAL A 44 -6.99 2.25 2.37
C VAL A 44 -6.03 3.34 2.80
N PHE A 45 -4.88 3.44 2.12
CA PHE A 45 -3.87 4.46 2.30
C PHE A 45 -4.09 5.61 1.31
N CYS A 46 -4.69 6.69 1.79
CA CYS A 46 -4.83 7.97 1.10
C CYS A 46 -5.10 9.12 2.09
N ASP A 47 -5.08 10.35 1.59
CA ASP A 47 -5.43 11.59 2.31
C ASP A 47 -6.76 11.56 3.07
N SER A 48 -7.72 10.77 2.58
CA SER A 48 -9.04 10.52 3.16
C SER A 48 -9.23 9.04 3.58
N GLY A 49 -8.12 8.35 3.81
CA GLY A 49 -8.06 6.91 4.08
C GLY A 49 -8.28 6.52 5.54
N HIS A 50 -7.89 5.29 5.88
CA HIS A 50 -8.03 4.74 7.23
C HIS A 50 -6.85 5.16 8.10
N SER A 51 -7.11 5.52 9.37
CA SER A 51 -6.04 5.83 10.34
C SER A 51 -5.10 4.65 10.54
N ALA A 52 -5.63 3.42 10.59
CA ALA A 52 -4.82 2.20 10.71
C ALA A 52 -3.82 2.01 9.55
N ALA A 53 -4.17 2.44 8.33
CA ALA A 53 -3.24 2.40 7.20
C ALA A 53 -2.13 3.44 7.36
N TRP A 54 -2.45 4.61 7.92
CA TRP A 54 -1.46 5.65 8.24
C TRP A 54 -0.54 5.24 9.38
N GLU A 55 -1.08 4.65 10.46
CA GLU A 55 -0.30 4.13 11.59
C GLU A 55 0.66 3.02 11.14
N ALA A 56 0.18 2.02 10.40
CA ALA A 56 1.02 0.98 9.84
C ALA A 56 2.12 1.52 8.91
N PHE A 57 1.83 2.61 8.19
CA PHE A 57 2.82 3.29 7.35
C PHE A 57 3.86 4.07 8.15
N LEU A 58 3.48 4.67 9.29
CA LEU A 58 4.41 5.35 10.19
C LEU A 58 5.35 4.38 10.91
N ASP A 59 4.83 3.22 11.31
CA ASP A 59 5.59 2.18 12.01
C ASP A 59 6.56 1.41 11.07
N ALA A 60 6.39 1.53 9.75
CA ALA A 60 7.19 0.82 8.77
C ALA A 60 8.57 1.48 8.56
N ASP A 61 9.62 0.67 8.65
CA ASP A 61 10.99 1.02 8.25
C ASP A 61 11.26 0.78 6.74
N LEU A 62 10.42 -0.04 6.10
CA LEU A 62 10.40 -0.33 4.67
C LEU A 62 8.96 -0.33 4.13
N VAL A 63 8.74 0.42 3.06
CA VAL A 63 7.50 0.43 2.29
C VAL A 63 7.74 -0.23 0.93
N LEU A 64 7.02 -1.33 0.68
CA LEU A 64 6.97 -1.98 -0.63
C LEU A 64 5.78 -1.45 -1.43
N ALA A 65 6.03 -0.54 -2.35
CA ALA A 65 5.03 0.01 -3.25
C ALA A 65 5.00 -0.81 -4.55
N VAL A 66 3.90 -1.55 -4.79
CA VAL A 66 3.73 -2.35 -6.01
C VAL A 66 2.64 -1.76 -6.90
N GLY A 67 3.01 -1.42 -8.13
CA GLY A 67 2.16 -0.78 -9.13
C GLY A 67 1.46 0.47 -8.57
N ASN A 68 2.24 1.37 -7.95
CA ASN A 68 1.73 2.58 -7.33
C ASN A 68 2.19 3.81 -8.13
N SER A 69 1.25 4.57 -8.70
CA SER A 69 1.57 5.78 -9.45
C SER A 69 1.97 6.96 -8.57
N PHE A 70 1.81 6.85 -7.23
CA PHE A 70 2.00 7.94 -6.28
C PHE A 70 1.19 9.20 -6.65
N ALA A 71 -0.02 9.01 -7.15
CA ALA A 71 -0.98 10.08 -7.41
C ALA A 71 -1.33 10.86 -6.12
N GLN A 72 -1.88 12.06 -6.28
CA GLN A 72 -2.15 13.04 -5.21
C GLN A 72 -2.72 12.43 -3.92
N HIS A 73 -3.74 11.56 -4.03
CA HIS A 73 -4.37 10.92 -2.87
C HIS A 73 -3.44 9.96 -2.12
N ALA A 74 -2.59 9.21 -2.84
CA ALA A 74 -1.64 8.27 -2.26
C ALA A 74 -0.40 8.96 -1.66
N THR A 75 -0.20 10.25 -1.96
CA THR A 75 0.94 11.05 -1.48
C THR A 75 0.55 12.19 -0.57
N PHE A 76 -0.72 12.27 -0.14
CA PHE A 76 -1.21 13.34 0.74
C PHE A 76 -0.94 14.73 0.16
N GLY A 77 -1.20 14.89 -1.14
CA GLY A 77 -0.95 16.15 -1.84
C GLY A 77 0.51 16.32 -2.27
N PHE A 78 1.16 15.26 -2.76
CA PHE A 78 2.56 15.28 -3.21
C PHE A 78 3.54 15.73 -2.12
N ARG A 79 3.33 15.24 -0.91
CA ARG A 79 4.17 15.55 0.25
C ARG A 79 5.60 15.01 0.06
N ASP A 80 6.58 15.91 0.04
CA ASP A 80 7.98 15.58 -0.24
C ASP A 80 8.65 14.73 0.86
N ASP A 81 8.26 14.93 2.12
CA ASP A 81 8.81 14.23 3.29
C ASP A 81 8.08 12.92 3.63
N LEU A 82 7.14 12.48 2.78
CA LEU A 82 6.27 11.33 3.08
C LEU A 82 7.03 10.05 3.43
N PHE A 83 8.21 9.85 2.83
CA PHE A 83 9.08 8.70 3.05
C PHE A 83 10.40 9.04 3.74
N ALA A 84 10.57 10.25 4.29
CA ALA A 84 11.87 10.73 4.78
C ALA A 84 12.53 9.77 5.79
N ASP A 85 11.73 9.16 6.67
CA ASP A 85 12.20 8.28 7.74
C ASP A 85 12.09 6.78 7.42
N ARG A 86 11.84 6.41 6.15
CA ARG A 86 11.64 5.01 5.75
C ARG A 86 12.19 4.68 4.37
N LYS A 87 12.60 3.44 4.19
CA LYS A 87 13.05 2.94 2.89
C LYS A 87 11.84 2.75 1.99
N LEU A 88 11.96 3.13 0.72
CA LEU A 88 10.96 2.88 -0.31
C LEU A 88 11.52 1.91 -1.35
N LEU A 89 10.84 0.77 -1.54
CA LEU A 89 11.05 -0.12 -2.68
C LEU A 89 9.84 -0.01 -3.61
N HIS A 90 10.06 0.50 -4.82
CA HIS A 90 9.01 0.72 -5.81
C HIS A 90 9.15 -0.27 -6.98
N ILE A 91 8.10 -1.04 -7.24
CA ILE A 91 7.99 -1.99 -8.35
C ILE A 91 6.83 -1.57 -9.24
N ASN A 92 7.06 -1.40 -10.54
CA ASN A 92 6.04 -1.04 -11.54
C ASN A 92 5.71 -2.20 -12.48
#